data_AF-A0ABC8UC85-F1
#
_entry.id   AF-A0ABC8UC85-F1
#
_cell.length_a   1.000
_cell.length_b   1.000
_cell.length_c   1.000
_cell.angle_alpha   90.00
_cell.angle_beta   90.00
_cell.angle_gamma   90.00
#
_symmetry.space_group_name_H-M   'P 1'
#
loop_
_entity.id
_entity.type
_entity.pdbx_description
1 polymer ?
#
loop_
_entity_poly.entity_id
_entity_poly.type
_entity_poly.pdbx_seq_one_letter_code
_entity_poly.pdbx_strand_id
1 'polypeptide(L)'
;MAEEGFIVPVETQASLKKKTAIYRSWVLIDKSGQSAILDLDKYAIMRRVPIHARDLRILDPLLSYPSTILGRERVIILNLEHIKAIITAEEVLLRDPLDDTVAPIVEELQRILPLVNGQGESQNNVEANEGNEFSFEFRVLEVALEGICSFLDARTRELEHATYPALDELTSKVRDFFCILISSRNLDRVRKLKSSMTRLTSRVQKEEEKLVIPLHD
;
A
#
# COMPACT_ATOMS: atom_id res chain seq x y z
N MET A 1 -43.19 7.01 -15.03
CA MET A 1 -41.78 6.85 -15.44
C MET A 1 -41.15 8.22 -15.32
N ALA A 2 -40.42 8.46 -14.23
CA ALA A 2 -39.75 9.73 -13.95
C ALA A 2 -38.26 9.53 -14.20
N GLU A 3 -37.65 10.41 -14.99
CA GLU A 3 -36.22 10.41 -15.26
C GLU A 3 -35.44 10.93 -14.05
N GLU A 4 -34.50 10.13 -13.55
CA GLU A 4 -33.49 10.58 -12.58
C GLU A 4 -32.39 11.34 -13.32
N GLY A 5 -32.43 12.67 -13.22
CA GLY A 5 -31.35 13.54 -13.66
C GLY A 5 -30.14 13.41 -12.73
N PHE A 6 -29.00 13.00 -13.29
CA PHE A 6 -27.72 12.95 -12.60
C PHE A 6 -27.18 14.38 -12.39
N ILE A 7 -27.20 14.86 -11.15
CA ILE A 7 -26.63 16.16 -10.78
C ILE A 7 -25.12 16.00 -10.67
N VAL A 8 -24.36 16.49 -11.66
CA VAL A 8 -22.91 16.64 -11.53
C VAL A 8 -22.62 17.87 -10.66
N PRO A 9 -21.77 17.79 -9.63
CA PRO A 9 -21.48 18.94 -8.78
C PRO A 9 -20.74 20.02 -9.58
N VAL A 10 -21.28 21.24 -9.59
CA VAL A 10 -20.60 22.41 -10.15
C VAL A 10 -19.48 22.82 -9.19
N GLU A 11 -18.23 22.62 -9.58
CA GLU A 11 -17.07 23.05 -8.81
C GLU A 11 -16.96 24.59 -8.80
N THR A 12 -16.90 25.20 -7.62
CA THR A 12 -16.81 26.65 -7.43
C THR A 12 -15.45 27.20 -7.90
N GLN A 13 -15.39 28.45 -8.40
CA GLN A 13 -14.14 29.08 -8.86
C GLN A 13 -13.04 29.17 -7.77
N ALA A 14 -13.41 29.22 -6.49
CA ALA A 14 -12.47 29.20 -5.37
C ALA A 14 -11.78 27.83 -5.20
N SER A 15 -12.51 26.73 -5.41
CA SER A 15 -11.97 25.37 -5.45
C SER A 15 -11.07 25.15 -6.67
N LEU A 16 -11.41 25.72 -7.84
CA LEU A 16 -10.55 25.69 -9.02
C LEU A 16 -9.25 26.47 -8.82
N LYS A 17 -9.30 27.63 -8.16
CA LYS A 17 -8.10 28.43 -7.81
C LYS A 17 -7.22 27.72 -6.78
N LYS A 18 -7.81 27.10 -5.75
CA LYS A 18 -7.08 26.27 -4.78
C LYS A 18 -6.44 25.06 -5.44
N LYS A 19 -7.17 24.33 -6.29
CA LYS A 19 -6.62 23.20 -7.08
C LYS A 19 -5.48 23.67 -8.00
N THR A 20 -5.65 24.79 -8.70
CA THR A 20 -4.61 25.34 -9.59
C THR A 20 -3.36 25.79 -8.84
N ALA A 21 -3.51 26.31 -7.60
CA ALA A 21 -2.39 26.66 -6.73
C ALA A 21 -1.67 25.43 -6.17
N ILE A 22 -2.41 24.37 -5.80
CA ILE A 22 -1.83 23.09 -5.38
C ILE A 22 -0.91 22.54 -6.47
N TYR A 23 -1.39 22.49 -7.72
CA TYR A 23 -0.61 21.97 -8.85
C TYR A 23 0.66 22.78 -9.20
N ARG A 24 0.86 23.95 -8.60
CA ARG A 24 2.04 24.80 -8.77
C ARG A 24 2.88 24.92 -7.51
N SER A 25 2.51 24.20 -6.44
CA SER A 25 3.26 24.21 -5.19
C SER A 25 4.44 23.26 -5.27
N TRP A 26 5.64 23.79 -5.03
CA TRP A 26 6.88 23.03 -4.94
C TRP A 26 7.58 23.35 -3.63
N VAL A 27 8.25 22.38 -3.04
CA VAL A 27 9.27 22.63 -2.02
C VAL A 27 10.63 22.51 -2.67
N LEU A 28 11.42 23.57 -2.54
CA LEU A 28 12.82 23.59 -2.88
C LEU A 28 13.62 23.21 -1.64
N ILE A 29 14.58 22.31 -1.77
CA ILE A 29 15.56 21.98 -0.72
C ILE A 29 16.95 22.11 -1.32
N ASP A 30 17.82 22.88 -0.68
CA ASP A 30 19.21 23.04 -1.09
C ASP A 30 20.14 22.02 -0.42
N LYS A 31 21.40 21.98 -0.87
CA LYS A 31 22.44 21.12 -0.28
C LYS A 31 22.69 21.33 1.21
N SER A 32 22.29 22.46 1.79
CA SER A 32 22.42 22.74 3.22
C SER A 32 21.21 22.26 4.03
N GLY A 33 20.23 21.62 3.39
CA GLY A 33 18.99 21.16 4.00
C GLY A 33 17.99 22.30 4.25
N GLN A 34 18.24 23.51 3.77
CA GLN A 34 17.26 24.60 3.88
C GLN A 34 16.16 24.41 2.86
N SER A 35 14.90 24.56 3.31
CA SER A 35 13.73 24.40 2.45
C SER A 35 12.93 25.67 2.28
N ALA A 36 12.40 25.90 1.08
CA ALA A 36 11.46 26.98 0.80
C ALA A 36 10.29 26.47 -0.05
N ILE A 37 9.07 26.90 0.27
CA ILE A 37 7.90 26.64 -0.57
C ILE A 37 7.83 27.69 -1.66
N LEU A 38 7.73 27.24 -2.91
CA LEU A 38 7.68 28.07 -4.12
C LEU A 38 6.41 27.77 -4.91
N ASP A 39 5.76 28.84 -5.39
CA ASP A 39 4.72 28.75 -6.41
C ASP A 39 5.38 28.88 -7.80
N LEU A 40 5.61 27.75 -8.46
CA LEU A 40 6.29 27.69 -9.76
C LEU A 40 5.37 27.15 -10.84
N ASP A 41 5.15 27.97 -11.87
CA ASP A 41 4.53 27.50 -13.10
C ASP A 41 5.52 26.74 -14.00
N LYS A 42 4.97 26.07 -15.02
CA LYS A 42 5.74 25.29 -16.00
C LYS A 42 6.91 26.07 -16.61
N TYR A 43 6.71 27.34 -16.95
CA TYR A 43 7.72 28.14 -17.62
C TYR A 43 8.79 28.64 -16.65
N ALA A 44 8.43 28.90 -15.38
CA ALA A 44 9.36 29.23 -14.33
C ALA A 44 10.34 28.07 -14.07
N ILE A 45 9.83 26.84 -14.00
CA ILE A 45 10.66 25.63 -13.85
C ILE A 45 11.60 25.48 -15.05
N MET A 46 11.09 25.58 -16.28
CA MET A 46 11.89 25.45 -17.50
C MET A 46 12.97 26.53 -17.67
N ARG A 47 12.79 27.72 -17.06
CA ARG A 47 13.83 28.76 -17.03
C ARG A 47 14.89 28.51 -15.97
N ARG A 48 14.52 27.86 -14.86
CA ARG A 48 15.42 27.56 -13.74
C ARG A 48 16.30 26.34 -14.03
N VAL A 49 15.68 25.30 -14.60
CA VAL A 49 16.31 24.00 -14.80
C VAL A 49 16.33 23.67 -16.30
N PRO A 50 17.45 23.20 -16.87
CA PRO A 50 17.58 22.92 -18.31
C PRO A 50 16.83 21.64 -18.71
N ILE A 51 15.51 21.66 -18.67
CA ILE A 51 14.65 20.53 -19.03
C ILE A 51 13.67 20.89 -20.15
N HIS A 52 13.40 19.91 -21.01
CA HIS A 52 12.40 20.08 -22.06
C HIS A 52 10.98 20.00 -21.50
N ALA A 53 10.06 20.70 -22.16
CA ALA A 53 8.64 20.66 -21.82
C ALA A 53 8.02 19.25 -21.85
N ARG A 54 8.59 18.32 -22.65
CA ARG A 54 8.17 16.92 -22.69
C ARG A 54 8.51 16.17 -21.42
N ASP A 55 9.69 16.43 -20.86
CA ASP A 55 10.16 15.74 -19.67
C ASP A 55 9.43 16.26 -18.43
N LEU A 56 9.17 17.57 -18.39
CA LEU A 56 8.37 18.19 -17.32
C LEU A 56 6.91 17.68 -17.28
N ARG A 57 6.33 17.29 -18.43
CA ARG A 57 4.96 16.74 -18.49
C ARG A 57 4.81 15.43 -17.71
N ILE A 58 5.89 14.70 -17.49
CA ILE A 58 5.88 13.45 -16.72
C ILE A 58 5.48 13.72 -15.27
N LEU A 59 5.79 14.90 -14.75
CA LEU A 59 5.41 15.30 -13.41
C LEU A 59 4.00 15.91 -13.34
N ASP A 60 3.32 16.13 -14.48
CA ASP A 60 2.02 16.82 -14.52
C ASP A 60 0.97 16.04 -13.70
N PRO A 61 0.36 16.63 -12.66
CA PRO A 61 -0.62 15.96 -11.82
C PRO A 61 -1.94 15.65 -12.56
N LEU A 62 -2.19 16.31 -13.69
CA LEU A 62 -3.37 16.05 -14.52
C LEU A 62 -3.16 14.90 -15.51
N LEU A 63 -1.93 14.39 -15.63
CA LEU A 63 -1.57 13.32 -16.54
C LEU A 63 -1.09 12.11 -15.75
N SER A 64 -1.57 10.93 -16.14
CA SER A 64 -1.08 9.67 -15.57
C SER A 64 0.09 9.17 -16.40
N TYR A 65 1.30 9.27 -15.83
CA TYR A 65 2.51 8.66 -16.38
C TYR A 65 2.99 7.52 -15.49
N PRO A 66 3.57 6.45 -16.06
CA PRO A 66 4.15 5.38 -15.26
C PRO A 66 5.33 5.90 -14.43
N SER A 67 5.65 5.17 -13.36
CA SER A 67 6.81 5.47 -12.53
C SER A 67 8.09 5.41 -13.37
N THR A 68 8.91 6.47 -13.33
CA THR A 68 10.11 6.61 -14.15
C THR A 68 11.17 7.51 -13.48
N ILE A 69 12.43 7.16 -13.74
CA ILE A 69 13.62 7.94 -13.39
C ILE A 69 14.27 8.33 -14.70
N LEU A 70 14.34 9.63 -15.00
CA LEU A 70 14.96 10.13 -16.21
C LEU A 70 16.21 10.95 -15.89
N GLY A 71 17.35 10.44 -16.34
CA GLY A 71 18.59 11.21 -16.38
C GLY A 71 18.64 12.12 -17.60
N ARG A 72 18.89 13.40 -17.38
CA ARG A 72 19.21 14.42 -18.40
C ARG A 72 20.52 15.09 -18.03
N GLU A 73 21.02 15.93 -18.93
CA GLU A 73 22.24 16.70 -18.65
C GLU A 73 22.02 17.59 -17.42
N ARG A 74 22.72 17.27 -16.32
CA ARG A 74 22.70 17.98 -15.02
C ARG A 74 21.38 17.94 -14.25
N VAL A 75 20.44 17.08 -14.64
CA VAL A 75 19.11 17.00 -14.02
C VAL A 75 18.63 15.56 -13.99
N ILE A 76 18.08 15.14 -12.86
CA ILE A 76 17.36 13.87 -12.71
C ILE A 76 15.90 14.20 -12.44
N ILE A 77 14.99 13.59 -13.21
CA ILE A 77 13.54 13.77 -13.05
C ILE A 77 12.98 12.48 -12.47
N LEU A 78 12.22 12.58 -11.38
CA LEU A 78 11.60 11.46 -10.69
C LEU A 78 10.09 11.58 -10.73
N ASN A 79 9.43 10.55 -11.23
CA ASN A 79 8.01 10.31 -11.05
C ASN A 79 7.88 8.91 -10.44
N LEU A 80 7.69 8.80 -9.14
CA LEU A 80 7.58 7.51 -8.45
C LEU A 80 6.38 7.57 -7.52
N GLU A 81 5.27 6.90 -7.86
CA GLU A 81 4.03 6.94 -7.08
C GLU A 81 3.61 8.38 -6.71
N HIS A 82 3.74 8.75 -5.42
CA HIS A 82 3.42 10.07 -4.87
C HIS A 82 4.61 11.05 -4.90
N ILE A 83 5.85 10.57 -5.09
CA ILE A 83 7.04 11.41 -5.15
C ILE A 83 7.27 11.88 -6.59
N LYS A 84 7.12 13.19 -6.79
CA LYS A 84 7.40 13.88 -8.05
C LYS A 84 8.48 14.92 -7.82
N ALA A 85 9.65 14.73 -8.41
CA ALA A 85 10.81 15.58 -8.13
C ALA A 85 11.65 15.93 -9.36
N ILE A 86 12.33 17.07 -9.27
CA ILE A 86 13.39 17.50 -10.17
C ILE A 86 14.63 17.71 -9.31
N ILE A 87 15.66 16.92 -9.56
CA ILE A 87 16.91 16.92 -8.80
C ILE A 87 18.00 17.52 -9.69
N THR A 88 18.73 18.48 -9.15
CA THR A 88 19.94 19.05 -9.76
C THR A 88 21.13 18.78 -8.83
N ALA A 89 22.34 19.21 -9.21
CA ALA A 89 23.53 19.05 -8.36
C ALA A 89 23.52 19.89 -7.07
N GLU A 90 22.67 20.91 -6.97
CA GLU A 90 22.69 21.87 -5.85
C GLU A 90 21.38 21.91 -5.06
N GLU A 91 20.28 21.51 -5.69
CA GLU A 91 18.94 21.63 -5.13
C GLU A 91 17.99 20.58 -5.72
N VAL A 92 16.96 20.25 -4.94
CA VAL A 92 15.83 19.42 -5.35
C VAL A 92 14.53 20.20 -5.22
N LEU A 93 13.67 20.05 -6.23
CA LEU A 93 12.29 20.52 -6.24
C LEU A 93 11.37 19.31 -6.10
N LEU A 94 10.67 19.18 -4.98
CA LEU A 94 9.59 18.21 -4.82
C LEU A 94 8.24 18.90 -5.02
N ARG A 95 7.34 18.22 -5.73
CA ARG A 95 5.99 18.72 -5.97
C ARG A 95 5.07 18.44 -4.77
N ASP A 96 4.04 19.25 -4.63
CA ASP A 96 2.91 19.02 -3.73
C ASP A 96 3.35 18.79 -2.25
N PRO A 97 4.11 19.72 -1.64
CA PRO A 97 4.64 19.55 -0.28
C PRO A 97 3.59 19.48 0.84
N LEU A 98 2.32 19.73 0.52
CA LEU A 98 1.19 19.60 1.44
C LEU A 98 0.60 18.19 1.46
N ASP A 99 1.09 17.28 0.61
CA ASP A 99 0.72 15.88 0.64
C ASP A 99 1.41 15.18 1.83
N ASP A 100 0.60 14.52 2.68
CA ASP A 100 1.06 13.79 3.86
C ASP A 100 2.06 12.67 3.51
N THR A 101 2.04 12.17 2.27
CA THR A 101 2.98 11.17 1.80
C THR A 101 4.35 11.76 1.40
N VAL A 102 4.39 13.05 1.06
CA VAL A 102 5.63 13.76 0.65
C VAL A 102 6.34 14.37 1.86
N ALA A 103 5.60 14.79 2.89
CA ALA A 103 6.16 15.42 4.08
C ALA A 103 7.31 14.62 4.75
N PRO A 104 7.22 13.29 4.94
CA PRO A 104 8.31 12.51 5.54
C PRO A 104 9.61 12.57 4.72
N ILE A 105 9.50 12.65 3.40
CA ILE A 105 10.65 12.74 2.50
C ILE A 105 11.33 14.10 2.64
N VAL A 106 10.55 15.17 2.79
CA VAL A 106 11.06 16.52 2.99
C VAL A 106 11.82 16.61 4.31
N GLU A 107 11.24 16.08 5.39
CA GLU A 107 11.88 16.05 6.72
C GLU A 107 13.20 15.26 6.69
N GLU A 108 13.21 14.11 6.01
CA GLU A 108 14.39 13.27 5.93
C GLU A 108 15.52 13.92 5.11
N LEU A 109 15.18 14.59 4.00
CA LEU A 109 16.14 15.36 3.22
C LEU A 109 16.73 16.53 4.04
N GLN A 110 15.89 17.27 4.77
CA GLN A 110 16.35 18.35 5.66
C GLN A 110 17.27 17.84 6.76
N ARG A 111 17.06 16.61 7.24
CA ARG A 111 17.86 15.99 8.30
C ARG A 111 19.22 15.50 7.78
N ILE A 112 19.26 14.87 6.61
CA ILE A 112 20.46 14.21 6.09
C ILE A 112 21.43 15.19 5.40
N LEU A 113 20.92 16.15 4.63
CA LEU A 113 21.75 17.02 3.79
C LEU A 113 22.77 17.91 4.57
N PRO A 114 22.42 18.53 5.72
CA PRO A 114 23.36 19.37 6.46
C PRO A 114 24.53 18.61 7.09
N LEU A 115 24.32 17.34 7.48
CA LEU A 115 25.30 16.53 8.22
C LEU A 115 26.58 16.27 7.42
N VAL A 116 26.52 16.40 6.10
CA VAL A 116 27.60 16.03 5.20
C VAL A 116 28.44 17.23 4.84
N ASN A 117 27.83 18.41 4.75
CA ASN A 117 28.56 19.65 4.47
C ASN A 117 29.38 20.13 5.68
N GLY A 118 29.08 19.62 6.89
CA GLY A 118 29.71 20.01 8.15
C GLY A 118 30.94 19.20 8.58
N GLN A 119 31.48 18.29 7.76
CA GLN A 119 32.68 17.52 8.10
C GLN A 119 33.97 18.33 7.90
N GLY A 120 34.12 19.37 8.71
CA GLY A 120 35.39 19.98 9.08
C GLY A 120 35.46 20.05 10.60
N GLU A 121 36.32 19.21 11.19
CA GLU A 121 36.71 19.21 12.61
C GLU A 121 35.69 18.67 13.63
N SER A 122 35.67 17.34 13.84
CA SER A 122 35.66 16.71 15.18
C SER A 122 35.77 15.19 15.10
N GLN A 123 36.69 14.64 15.90
CA GLN A 123 37.04 13.23 15.97
C GLN A 123 35.94 12.39 16.66
N ASN A 124 35.96 11.09 16.32
CA ASN A 124 35.34 9.93 17.01
C ASN A 124 33.91 9.56 16.58
N ASN A 125 33.81 8.67 15.59
CA ASN A 125 33.15 7.35 15.73
C ASN A 125 33.36 6.54 14.44
N VAL A 126 34.14 5.48 14.56
CA VAL A 126 34.32 4.45 13.53
C VAL A 126 33.09 3.54 13.63
N GLU A 127 32.09 3.73 12.76
CA GLU A 127 31.12 2.66 12.36
C GLU A 127 30.00 3.07 11.37
N ALA A 128 30.02 4.27 10.74
CA ALA A 128 28.94 4.64 9.80
C ALA A 128 29.38 5.46 8.58
N ASN A 129 30.61 5.27 8.08
CA ASN A 129 31.17 6.16 7.05
C ASN A 129 31.15 5.62 5.61
N GLU A 130 30.43 4.54 5.32
CA GLU A 130 30.27 4.04 3.93
C GLU A 130 29.15 4.76 3.17
N GLY A 131 28.24 5.47 3.86
CA GLY A 131 27.14 6.22 3.21
C GLY A 131 27.55 7.57 2.64
N ASN A 132 28.81 8.01 2.83
CA ASN A 132 29.19 9.41 2.58
C ASN A 132 29.77 9.74 1.20
N GLU A 133 29.79 8.78 0.27
CA GLU A 133 30.54 8.94 -1.00
C GLU A 133 29.73 9.54 -2.16
N PHE A 134 28.40 9.60 -2.04
CA PHE A 134 27.54 10.04 -3.15
C PHE A 134 27.40 11.56 -3.25
N SER A 135 27.44 12.07 -4.49
CA SER A 135 27.06 13.46 -4.80
C SER A 135 25.63 13.76 -4.35
N PHE A 136 25.33 15.04 -4.13
CA PHE A 136 24.04 15.53 -3.65
C PHE A 136 22.85 14.86 -4.39
N GLU A 137 22.88 14.83 -5.72
CA GLU A 137 21.80 14.31 -6.54
C GLU A 137 21.49 12.82 -6.32
N PHE A 138 22.51 12.02 -6.02
CA PHE A 138 22.36 10.60 -5.76
C PHE A 138 21.88 10.33 -4.34
N ARG A 139 22.25 11.18 -3.38
CA ARG A 139 21.71 11.09 -2.02
C ARG A 139 20.24 11.47 -1.96
N VAL A 140 19.85 12.52 -2.67
CA VAL A 140 18.43 12.87 -2.80
C VAL A 140 17.66 11.71 -3.44
N LEU A 141 18.25 11.08 -4.46
CA LEU A 141 17.67 9.91 -5.11
C LEU A 141 17.54 8.72 -4.16
N GLU A 142 18.55 8.45 -3.34
CA GLU A 142 18.55 7.39 -2.31
C GLU A 142 17.40 7.60 -1.33
N VAL A 143 17.27 8.79 -0.75
CA VAL A 143 16.20 9.11 0.20
C VAL A 143 14.82 8.97 -0.46
N ALA A 144 14.68 9.41 -1.72
CA ALA A 144 13.43 9.24 -2.46
C ALA A 144 13.09 7.76 -2.68
N LEU A 145 14.07 6.93 -3.06
CA LEU A 145 13.87 5.49 -3.28
C LEU A 145 13.57 4.75 -1.98
N GLU A 146 14.30 5.05 -0.90
CA GLU A 146 14.03 4.48 0.42
C GLU A 146 12.63 4.84 0.91
N GLY A 147 12.20 6.09 0.70
CA GLY A 147 10.85 6.55 0.97
C GLY A 147 9.78 5.77 0.22
N ILE A 148 9.95 5.57 -1.09
CA ILE A 148 9.01 4.77 -1.90
C ILE A 148 8.99 3.31 -1.46
N CYS A 149 10.15 2.71 -1.22
CA CYS A 149 10.24 1.32 -0.76
C CYS A 149 9.53 1.15 0.58
N SER A 150 9.78 2.06 1.54
CA SER A 150 9.13 2.04 2.85
C SER A 150 7.61 2.20 2.74
N PHE A 151 7.15 3.11 1.87
CA PHE A 151 5.73 3.31 1.62
C PHE A 151 5.07 2.06 1.01
N LEU A 152 5.66 1.48 -0.02
CA LEU A 152 5.11 0.30 -0.70
C LEU A 152 5.12 -0.93 0.20
N ASP A 153 6.14 -1.10 1.04
CA ASP A 153 6.22 -2.18 2.01
C ASP A 153 5.14 -2.04 3.09
N ALA A 154 4.95 -0.83 3.64
CA ALA A 154 3.85 -0.56 4.58
C ALA A 154 2.48 -0.87 3.96
N ARG A 155 2.23 -0.42 2.72
CA ARG A 155 0.98 -0.72 1.99
C ARG A 155 0.80 -2.20 1.71
N THR A 156 1.86 -2.92 1.41
CA THR A 156 1.83 -4.37 1.19
C THR A 156 1.41 -5.09 2.47
N ARG A 157 2.03 -4.74 3.61
CA ARG A 157 1.67 -5.33 4.92
C ARG A 157 0.23 -5.04 5.33
N GLU A 158 -0.25 -3.81 5.11
CA GLU A 158 -1.66 -3.46 5.37
C GLU A 158 -2.62 -4.33 4.56
N LEU A 159 -2.33 -4.52 3.27
CA LEU A 159 -3.15 -5.33 2.38
C LEU A 159 -3.10 -6.81 2.75
N GLU A 160 -1.93 -7.32 3.11
CA GLU A 160 -1.74 -8.69 3.60
C GLU A 160 -2.54 -8.95 4.88
N HIS A 161 -2.47 -8.02 5.83
CA HIS A 161 -3.23 -8.09 7.07
C HIS A 161 -4.75 -8.10 6.84
N ALA A 162 -5.24 -7.44 5.79
CA ALA A 162 -6.65 -7.52 5.41
C ALA A 162 -7.01 -8.82 4.66
N THR A 163 -6.11 -9.31 3.81
CA THR A 163 -6.39 -10.40 2.87
C THR A 163 -6.25 -11.78 3.51
N TYR A 164 -5.20 -12.01 4.30
CA TYR A 164 -4.96 -13.33 4.90
C TYR A 164 -6.07 -13.77 5.87
N PRO A 165 -6.62 -12.90 6.74
CA PRO A 165 -7.73 -13.29 7.61
C PRO A 165 -9.01 -13.62 6.82
N ALA A 166 -9.30 -12.90 5.73
CA ALA A 166 -10.46 -13.20 4.89
C ALA A 166 -10.34 -14.58 4.23
N LEU A 167 -9.12 -14.94 3.78
CA LEU A 167 -8.83 -16.27 3.23
C LEU A 167 -8.93 -17.36 4.30
N ASP A 168 -8.44 -17.11 5.52
CA ASP A 168 -8.53 -18.07 6.64
C ASP A 168 -9.98 -18.26 7.10
N GLU A 169 -10.75 -17.18 7.22
CA GLU A 169 -12.17 -17.24 7.57
C GLU A 169 -12.95 -18.07 6.54
N LEU A 170 -12.72 -17.83 5.24
CA LEU A 170 -13.34 -18.62 4.19
C LEU A 170 -12.94 -20.11 4.29
N THR A 171 -11.66 -20.38 4.51
CA THR A 171 -11.14 -21.75 4.67
C THR A 171 -11.76 -22.44 5.89
N SER A 172 -11.91 -21.72 7.01
CA SER A 172 -12.54 -22.22 8.24
C SER A 172 -14.02 -22.54 8.03
N LYS A 173 -14.78 -21.68 7.34
CA LYS A 173 -16.20 -21.90 7.02
C LYS A 173 -16.38 -23.12 6.12
N VAL A 174 -15.51 -23.29 5.13
CA VAL A 174 -15.52 -24.48 4.25
C VAL A 174 -15.24 -25.75 5.08
N ARG A 175 -14.25 -25.71 5.96
CA ARG A 175 -13.92 -26.83 6.88
C ARG A 175 -15.09 -27.16 7.81
N ASP A 176 -15.69 -26.15 8.43
CA ASP A 176 -16.78 -26.33 9.39
C ASP A 176 -18.03 -26.89 8.71
N PHE A 177 -18.36 -26.37 7.52
CA PHE A 177 -19.44 -26.92 6.70
C PHE A 177 -19.21 -28.39 6.34
N PHE A 178 -17.98 -28.75 5.92
CA PHE A 178 -17.63 -30.14 5.63
C PHE A 178 -17.74 -31.05 6.87
N CYS A 179 -17.29 -30.59 8.04
CA CYS A 179 -17.41 -31.31 9.30
C CYS A 179 -18.88 -31.55 9.71
N ILE A 180 -19.73 -30.54 9.56
CA ILE A 180 -21.17 -30.66 9.83
C ILE A 180 -21.81 -31.68 8.89
N LEU A 181 -21.50 -31.62 7.59
CA LEU A 181 -22.03 -32.54 6.59
C LEU A 181 -21.64 -34.00 6.87
N ILE A 182 -20.36 -34.27 7.16
CA ILE A 182 -19.89 -35.64 7.47
C ILE A 182 -20.55 -36.15 8.74
N SER A 183 -20.56 -35.33 9.80
CA SER A 183 -21.16 -35.69 11.10
C SER A 183 -22.65 -36.03 10.96
N SER A 184 -23.41 -35.19 10.26
CA SER A 184 -24.83 -35.41 9.99
C SER A 184 -25.05 -36.71 9.22
N ARG A 185 -24.33 -36.90 8.10
CA ARG A 185 -24.48 -38.07 7.22
C ARG A 185 -24.16 -39.38 7.95
N ASN A 186 -23.12 -39.39 8.79
CA ASN A 186 -22.74 -40.56 9.57
C ASN A 186 -23.76 -40.87 10.68
N LEU A 187 -24.25 -39.84 11.38
CA LEU A 187 -25.30 -40.02 12.39
C LEU A 187 -26.59 -40.57 11.78
N ASP A 188 -27.01 -40.09 10.62
CA ASP A 188 -28.18 -40.62 9.92
C ASP A 188 -28.00 -42.09 9.51
N ARG A 189 -26.80 -42.46 9.06
CA ARG A 189 -26.46 -43.86 8.76
C ARG A 189 -26.53 -44.74 10.02
N VAL A 190 -25.98 -44.27 11.14
CA VAL A 190 -26.00 -44.98 12.43
C VAL A 190 -27.44 -45.14 12.95
N ARG A 191 -28.27 -44.09 12.86
CA ARG A 191 -29.70 -44.16 13.27
C ARG A 191 -30.46 -45.20 12.45
N LYS A 192 -30.28 -45.23 11.12
CA LYS A 192 -30.90 -46.24 10.24
C LYS A 192 -30.49 -47.65 10.62
N LEU A 193 -29.20 -47.88 10.84
CA LEU A 193 -28.69 -49.20 11.22
C LEU A 193 -29.24 -49.65 12.58
N LYS A 194 -29.25 -48.76 13.59
CA LYS A 194 -29.80 -49.04 14.91
C LYS A 194 -31.28 -49.41 14.84
N SER A 195 -32.08 -48.68 14.06
CA SER A 195 -33.51 -49.01 13.89
C SER A 195 -33.73 -50.40 13.30
N SER A 196 -32.95 -50.78 12.28
CA SER A 196 -32.98 -52.12 11.70
C SER A 196 -32.58 -53.19 12.73
N MET A 197 -31.53 -52.93 13.51
CA MET A 197 -31.08 -53.83 14.58
C MET A 197 -32.18 -54.03 15.62
N THR A 198 -32.81 -52.96 16.10
CA THR A 198 -33.91 -53.06 17.08
C THR A 198 -35.08 -53.91 16.56
N ARG A 199 -35.45 -53.75 15.28
CA ARG A 199 -36.50 -54.59 14.67
C ARG A 199 -36.10 -56.07 14.63
N LEU A 200 -34.85 -56.38 14.26
CA LEU A 200 -34.35 -57.76 14.26
C LEU A 200 -34.34 -58.35 15.67
N THR A 201 -33.78 -57.64 16.65
CA THR A 201 -33.77 -58.07 18.05
C THR A 201 -35.19 -58.36 18.57
N SER A 202 -36.16 -57.48 18.30
CA SER A 202 -37.56 -57.72 18.70
C SER A 202 -38.18 -58.97 18.08
N ARG A 203 -37.78 -59.33 16.86
CA ARG A 203 -38.24 -60.55 16.18
C ARG A 203 -37.58 -61.79 16.76
N VAL A 204 -36.28 -61.73 17.05
CA VAL A 204 -35.55 -62.82 17.72
C VAL A 204 -36.16 -63.10 19.08
N GLN A 205 -36.39 -62.06 19.89
CA GLN A 205 -37.02 -62.22 21.21
C GLN A 205 -38.39 -62.92 21.13
N LYS A 206 -39.21 -62.57 20.13
CA LYS A 206 -40.51 -63.22 19.90
C LYS A 206 -40.39 -64.69 19.51
N GLU A 207 -39.36 -65.07 18.76
CA GLU A 207 -39.13 -66.48 18.42
C GLU A 207 -38.57 -67.25 19.63
N GLU A 208 -37.71 -66.63 20.43
CA GLU A 208 -37.25 -67.21 21.71
C GLU A 208 -38.42 -67.44 22.68
N GLU A 209 -39.34 -66.47 22.83
CA GLU A 209 -40.55 -66.62 23.66
C GLU A 209 -41.46 -67.76 23.19
N LYS A 210 -41.54 -68.03 21.88
CA LYS A 210 -42.31 -69.16 21.34
C LYS A 210 -41.65 -70.52 21.58
N LEU A 211 -40.32 -70.56 21.64
CA LEU A 211 -39.54 -71.78 21.89
C LEU A 211 -39.46 -72.13 23.38
N VAL A 212 -39.67 -71.16 24.27
CA VAL A 212 -39.84 -71.38 25.71
C VAL A 212 -41.24 -71.94 25.96
N ILE A 213 -41.40 -73.24 25.75
CA ILE A 213 -42.58 -74.00 26.18
C ILE A 213 -42.55 -74.07 27.72
N PRO A 214 -43.60 -73.66 28.43
CA PRO A 214 -43.66 -73.85 29.87
C PRO A 214 -43.74 -75.35 30.17
N LEU A 215 -42.64 -75.92 30.66
CA LEU A 215 -42.69 -77.15 31.45
C LEU A 215 -43.26 -76.77 32.82
N HIS A 216 -44.58 -76.73 32.93
CA HIS A 216 -45.23 -76.84 34.23
C HIS A 216 -46.34 -77.90 34.14
N ASP A 217 -46.10 -78.96 34.91
CA ASP A 217 -46.89 -80.11 35.34
C ASP A 217 -47.48 -81.07 34.29
#